data_AF-A0A9D9RTY1-F1
#
_entry.id   AF-A0A9D9RTY1-F1
#
_cell.length_a   1.000
_cell.length_b   1.000
_cell.length_c   1.000
_cell.angle_alpha   90.00
_cell.angle_beta   90.00
_cell.angle_gamma   90.00
#
_symmetry.space_group_name_H-M   'P 1'
#
loop_
_entity.id
_entity.type
_entity.pdbx_description
1 polymer ?
#
loop_
_entity_poly.entity_id
_entity_poly.type
_entity_poly.pdbx_seq_one_letter_code
_entity_poly.pdbx_strand_id
1 'polypeptide(L)'
;MASVGVALLIAGLLFDTGPAYSQAQATPTFDRLAQPTLPADPNQADQGSQVYWLSCLPCHGDRGQGLTEEFIQTYPEEDRNCWTSGCHGARPYEDGFTIPKYIPPVIGEGTLQKFSNAAALRSYIHAAMPYWDPGSLTEEQTWQVTAFMLREGGLWDDSVELNASNADLVLLGLPTATPTPQPLPAAIPEPVSRVTPFAIGLSLLAVVLLLWRIRRR
;
A
#
# COMPACT_ATOMS: atom_id res chain seq x y z
N MET A 1 79.66 20.31 -38.68
CA MET A 1 80.02 18.99 -38.12
C MET A 1 79.24 18.82 -36.82
N ALA A 2 78.53 17.68 -36.70
CA ALA A 2 78.02 16.95 -35.51
C ALA A 2 78.11 17.62 -34.11
N SER A 3 77.17 17.50 -33.15
CA SER A 3 76.14 16.50 -32.80
C SER A 3 75.13 17.14 -31.83
N VAL A 4 73.82 16.91 -32.00
CA VAL A 4 72.91 16.10 -31.16
C VAL A 4 72.96 16.36 -29.64
N GLY A 5 71.82 16.76 -29.07
CA GLY A 5 71.56 16.76 -27.63
C GLY A 5 70.09 17.00 -27.33
N VAL A 6 69.29 15.94 -27.44
CA VAL A 6 67.87 15.85 -27.07
C VAL A 6 67.69 16.11 -25.56
N ALA A 7 66.77 17.00 -25.18
CA ALA A 7 66.25 17.09 -23.82
C ALA A 7 64.72 17.09 -23.83
N LEU A 8 64.19 15.89 -23.56
CA LEU A 8 62.81 15.54 -23.21
C LEU A 8 62.24 16.47 -22.12
N LEU A 9 61.03 17.01 -22.29
CA LEU A 9 59.72 16.44 -21.88
C LEU A 9 59.46 16.45 -20.35
N ILE A 10 58.18 16.67 -20.02
CA ILE A 10 57.49 16.52 -18.73
C ILE A 10 57.25 17.85 -17.98
N ALA A 11 56.30 18.64 -18.50
CA ALA A 11 55.54 19.60 -17.71
C ALA A 11 54.07 19.43 -18.10
N GLY A 12 53.37 18.53 -17.41
CA GLY A 12 51.96 18.26 -17.63
C GLY A 12 51.67 16.84 -17.19
N LEU A 13 50.73 16.69 -16.26
CA LEU A 13 50.10 15.47 -15.71
C LEU A 13 50.20 15.40 -14.17
N LEU A 14 49.65 16.41 -13.49
CA LEU A 14 49.16 16.28 -12.12
C LEU A 14 47.81 17.02 -12.00
N PHE A 15 46.87 16.67 -12.87
CA PHE A 15 45.45 16.85 -12.55
C PHE A 15 44.88 15.44 -12.43
N ASP A 16 44.88 14.95 -11.20
CA ASP A 16 44.20 13.73 -10.81
C ASP A 16 42.69 14.00 -10.95
N THR A 17 42.13 13.73 -12.13
CA THR A 17 40.69 13.70 -12.33
C THR A 17 40.19 12.42 -11.67
N GLY A 18 40.09 12.44 -10.35
CA GLY A 18 39.37 11.43 -9.61
C GLY A 18 37.95 11.32 -10.18
N PRO A 19 37.37 10.11 -10.25
CA PRO A 19 36.01 9.95 -10.72
C PRO A 19 35.10 10.83 -9.86
N ALA A 20 34.33 11.70 -10.51
CA ALA A 20 33.25 12.42 -9.86
C ALA A 20 32.26 11.35 -9.40
N TYR A 21 32.37 10.96 -8.13
CA TYR A 21 31.34 10.18 -7.46
C TYR A 21 30.10 11.06 -7.44
N SER A 22 29.23 10.83 -8.42
CA SER A 22 27.86 11.31 -8.38
C SER A 22 27.25 10.76 -7.11
N GLN A 23 27.14 11.60 -6.08
CA GLN A 23 26.37 11.26 -4.90
C GLN A 23 24.93 11.13 -5.36
N ALA A 24 24.49 9.90 -5.59
CA ALA A 24 23.09 9.58 -5.71
C ALA A 24 22.43 10.13 -4.43
N GLN A 25 21.68 11.22 -4.57
CA GLN A 25 20.88 11.75 -3.47
C GLN A 25 19.91 10.64 -3.08
N ALA A 26 20.06 10.12 -1.87
CA ALA A 26 19.08 9.19 -1.32
C ALA A 26 17.72 9.88 -1.36
N THR A 27 16.75 9.30 -2.06
CA THR A 27 15.36 9.73 -1.97
C THR A 27 14.98 9.72 -0.49
N PRO A 28 14.47 10.82 0.08
CA PRO A 28 14.07 10.84 1.48
C PRO A 28 13.08 9.69 1.70
N THR A 29 13.44 8.79 2.61
CA THR A 29 12.53 7.72 3.04
C THR A 29 11.42 8.39 3.83
N PHE A 30 10.18 8.25 3.37
CA PHE A 30 9.00 8.77 4.05
C PHE A 30 8.87 8.09 5.42
N ASP A 31 8.89 8.87 6.49
CA ASP A 31 8.64 8.37 7.85
C ASP A 31 7.14 8.10 8.02
N ARG A 32 6.79 6.82 8.10
CA ARG A 32 5.40 6.34 8.21
C ARG A 32 4.80 6.56 9.61
N LEU A 33 5.63 6.85 10.61
CA LEU A 33 5.20 7.13 11.98
C LEU A 33 5.19 8.63 12.29
N ALA A 34 5.64 9.48 11.35
CA ALA A 34 5.62 10.92 11.51
C ALA A 34 4.18 11.46 11.57
N GLN A 35 3.99 12.52 12.37
CA GLN A 35 2.74 13.26 12.41
C GLN A 35 2.39 13.79 11.01
N PRO A 36 1.16 13.54 10.50
CA PRO A 36 0.72 14.08 9.22
C PRO A 36 0.77 15.61 9.22
N THR A 37 1.36 16.19 8.17
CA THR A 37 1.32 17.64 7.96
C THR A 37 -0.02 18.05 7.37
N LEU A 38 -0.65 19.06 7.95
CA LEU A 38 -1.88 19.63 7.39
C LEU A 38 -1.59 20.55 6.20
N PRO A 39 -2.49 20.58 5.19
CA PRO A 39 -2.46 21.63 4.18
C PRO A 39 -2.78 23.00 4.79
N ALA A 40 -2.55 24.08 4.04
CA ALA A 40 -2.77 25.45 4.50
C ALA A 40 -4.23 25.76 4.89
N ASP A 41 -5.17 25.08 4.25
CA ASP A 41 -6.61 25.15 4.52
C ASP A 41 -7.14 23.72 4.74
N PRO A 42 -7.01 23.18 5.96
CA PRO A 42 -7.35 21.79 6.24
C PRO A 42 -8.85 21.58 6.36
N ASN A 43 -9.36 20.58 5.65
CA ASN A 43 -10.73 20.13 5.85
C ASN A 43 -10.86 19.26 7.12
N GLN A 44 -12.08 18.82 7.40
CA GLN A 44 -12.40 18.03 8.59
C GLN A 44 -11.58 16.73 8.68
N ALA A 45 -11.45 15.99 7.59
CA ALA A 45 -10.70 14.74 7.55
C ALA A 45 -9.17 14.96 7.59
N ASP A 46 -8.67 16.09 7.09
CA ASP A 46 -7.27 16.47 7.26
C ASP A 46 -6.95 16.62 8.75
N GLN A 47 -7.80 17.32 9.50
CA GLN A 47 -7.69 17.39 10.96
C GLN A 47 -7.82 16.01 11.60
N GLY A 48 -8.72 15.18 11.08
CA GLY A 48 -8.90 13.79 11.49
C GLY A 48 -7.67 12.91 11.34
N SER A 49 -6.79 13.20 10.36
CA SER A 49 -5.52 12.47 10.19
C SER A 49 -4.58 12.63 11.40
N GLN A 50 -4.59 13.79 12.06
CA GLN A 50 -3.80 14.01 13.28
C GLN A 50 -4.40 13.27 14.48
N VAL A 51 -5.73 13.27 14.60
CA VAL A 51 -6.44 12.50 15.63
C VAL A 51 -6.15 11.01 15.44
N TYR A 52 -6.22 10.52 14.20
CA TYR A 52 -5.91 9.13 13.86
C TYR A 52 -4.46 8.79 14.18
N TRP A 53 -3.50 9.62 13.78
CA TRP A 53 -2.09 9.43 14.06
C TRP A 53 -1.80 9.30 15.56
N LEU A 54 -2.37 10.19 16.38
CA LEU A 54 -2.13 10.20 17.82
C LEU A 54 -2.85 9.04 18.53
N SER A 55 -4.09 8.76 18.14
CA SER A 55 -5.02 7.95 18.96
C SER A 55 -5.42 6.62 18.34
N CYS A 56 -5.06 6.33 17.09
CA CYS A 56 -5.51 5.13 16.39
C CYS A 56 -4.36 4.35 15.77
N LEU A 57 -3.45 5.04 15.10
CA LEU A 57 -2.32 4.47 14.34
C LEU A 57 -1.50 3.45 15.14
N PRO A 58 -1.15 3.67 16.44
CA PRO A 58 -0.32 2.71 17.16
C PRO A 58 -0.89 1.30 17.25
N CYS A 59 -2.22 1.18 17.16
CA CYS A 59 -2.92 -0.10 17.15
C CYS A 59 -3.39 -0.46 15.75
N HIS A 60 -3.99 0.49 15.02
CA HIS A 60 -4.70 0.22 13.79
C HIS A 60 -3.87 0.37 12.51
N GLY A 61 -2.60 0.73 12.62
CA GLY A 61 -1.71 0.89 11.48
C GLY A 61 -1.81 2.26 10.85
N ASP A 62 -0.73 2.70 10.22
CA ASP A 62 -0.61 3.96 9.51
C ASP A 62 -1.56 4.08 8.30
N ARG A 63 -2.00 2.94 7.74
CA ARG A 63 -2.96 2.86 6.65
C ARG A 63 -4.31 2.28 7.10
N GLY A 64 -4.52 2.11 8.40
CA GLY A 64 -5.70 1.41 8.93
C GLY A 64 -5.76 -0.08 8.63
N GLN A 65 -4.62 -0.70 8.29
CA GLN A 65 -4.50 -2.12 7.96
C GLN A 65 -4.53 -3.06 9.18
N GLY A 66 -4.61 -2.51 10.39
CA GLY A 66 -4.45 -3.23 11.65
C GLY A 66 -2.99 -3.39 12.05
N LEU A 67 -2.76 -4.00 13.22
CA LEU A 67 -1.42 -4.25 13.77
C LEU A 67 -0.77 -5.47 13.08
N THR A 68 -0.42 -5.29 11.81
CA THR A 68 0.22 -6.32 10.99
C THR A 68 1.71 -6.42 11.30
N GLU A 69 2.33 -7.57 11.01
CA GLU A 69 3.79 -7.73 11.10
C GLU A 69 4.52 -6.68 10.26
N GLU A 70 4.02 -6.40 9.04
CA GLU A 70 4.57 -5.37 8.15
C GLU A 70 4.60 -3.99 8.81
N PHE A 71 3.53 -3.63 9.51
CA PHE A 71 3.45 -2.35 10.22
C PHE A 71 4.33 -2.36 11.47
N ILE A 72 4.38 -3.45 12.23
CA ILE A 72 5.27 -3.56 13.40
C ILE A 72 6.73 -3.30 13.01
N GLN A 73 7.17 -3.75 11.83
CA GLN A 73 8.53 -3.51 11.34
C GLN A 73 8.86 -2.03 11.05
N THR A 74 7.87 -1.12 11.02
CA THR A 74 8.13 0.32 10.89
C THR A 74 8.59 0.96 12.20
N TYR A 75 8.35 0.32 13.35
CA TYR A 75 8.79 0.82 14.66
C TYR A 75 10.30 0.62 14.87
N PRO A 76 10.93 1.43 15.75
CA PRO A 76 12.24 1.11 16.33
C PRO A 76 12.27 -0.32 16.87
N GLU A 77 13.42 -1.00 16.81
CA GLU A 77 13.54 -2.42 17.17
C GLU A 77 13.08 -2.72 18.61
N GLU A 78 13.34 -1.78 19.51
CA GLU A 78 12.93 -1.81 20.92
C GLU A 78 11.40 -1.79 21.10
N ASP A 79 10.65 -1.19 20.17
CA ASP A 79 9.20 -0.96 20.26
C ASP A 79 8.37 -2.03 19.52
N ARG A 80 9.02 -2.94 18.77
CA ARG A 80 8.33 -4.01 18.01
C ARG A 80 7.68 -5.09 18.88
N ASN A 81 7.98 -5.08 20.18
CA ASN A 81 7.60 -6.12 21.13
C ASN A 81 6.31 -5.78 21.89
N CYS A 82 5.23 -5.49 21.18
CA CYS A 82 4.00 -4.92 21.75
C CYS A 82 3.45 -5.69 22.97
N TRP A 83 3.58 -7.04 23.00
CA TRP A 83 3.04 -7.89 24.07
C TRP A 83 4.07 -8.40 25.09
N THR A 84 5.28 -7.86 25.11
CA THR A 84 6.27 -8.23 26.13
C THR A 84 5.90 -7.65 27.49
N SER A 85 6.41 -8.25 28.58
CA SER A 85 6.22 -7.71 29.94
C SER A 85 6.94 -6.36 30.06
N GLY A 86 6.28 -5.36 30.65
CA GLY A 86 6.67 -3.95 30.59
C GLY A 86 6.08 -3.18 29.40
N CYS A 87 5.42 -3.87 28.45
CA CYS A 87 4.62 -3.30 27.36
C CYS A 87 3.14 -3.69 27.54
N HIS A 88 2.40 -4.11 26.50
CA HIS A 88 1.00 -4.57 26.61
C HIS A 88 0.85 -6.08 26.89
N GLY A 89 1.86 -6.68 27.52
CA GLY A 89 1.92 -8.10 27.88
C GLY A 89 1.19 -8.47 29.17
N ALA A 90 1.44 -9.68 29.69
CA ALA A 90 0.78 -10.19 30.91
C ALA A 90 1.04 -9.35 32.18
N ARG A 91 2.09 -8.53 32.16
CA ARG A 91 2.45 -7.57 33.21
C ARG A 91 2.85 -6.26 32.55
N PRO A 92 1.91 -5.34 32.32
CA PRO A 92 2.23 -4.03 31.75
C PRO A 92 2.99 -3.14 32.75
N TYR A 93 3.48 -1.99 32.27
CA TYR A 93 4.06 -0.93 33.12
C TYR A 93 3.01 -0.33 34.07
N GLU A 94 3.44 0.51 35.02
CA GLU A 94 2.53 1.24 35.93
C GLU A 94 1.60 2.15 35.12
N ASP A 95 0.28 2.05 35.32
CA ASP A 95 -0.77 2.66 34.48
C ASP A 95 -0.85 2.15 33.03
N GLY A 96 -0.17 1.05 32.71
CA GLY A 96 -0.27 0.38 31.41
C GLY A 96 -1.51 -0.52 31.29
N PHE A 97 -1.80 -0.95 30.07
CA PHE A 97 -2.96 -1.78 29.73
C PHE A 97 -2.57 -2.95 28.83
N THR A 98 -3.36 -4.03 28.85
CA THR A 98 -3.17 -5.17 27.94
C THR A 98 -4.02 -5.01 26.69
N ILE A 99 -3.49 -5.40 25.53
CA ILE A 99 -4.23 -5.38 24.25
C ILE A 99 -4.53 -6.80 23.76
N PRO A 100 -5.62 -7.01 22.98
CA PRO A 100 -5.88 -8.28 22.34
C PRO A 100 -4.76 -8.64 21.35
N LYS A 101 -4.65 -9.94 21.02
CA LYS A 101 -3.64 -10.45 20.08
C LYS A 101 -3.92 -10.10 18.62
N TYR A 102 -5.15 -9.76 18.32
CA TYR A 102 -5.58 -9.34 16.99
C TYR A 102 -6.12 -7.93 17.08
N ILE A 103 -5.50 -7.01 16.34
CA ILE A 103 -5.99 -5.65 16.15
C ILE A 103 -6.51 -5.53 14.73
N PRO A 104 -7.82 -5.27 14.53
CA PRO A 104 -8.42 -5.32 13.22
C PRO A 104 -8.01 -4.13 12.33
N PRO A 105 -8.10 -4.30 11.01
CA PRO A 105 -8.12 -3.18 10.09
C PRO A 105 -9.38 -2.34 10.30
N VAL A 106 -9.26 -1.03 10.08
CA VAL A 106 -10.33 -0.03 10.26
C VAL A 106 -10.49 0.88 9.04
N ILE A 107 -9.60 0.77 8.06
CA ILE A 107 -9.69 1.41 6.75
C ILE A 107 -9.46 0.33 5.69
N GLY A 108 -10.25 0.39 4.62
CA GLY A 108 -10.20 -0.56 3.51
C GLY A 108 -11.53 -1.28 3.30
N GLU A 109 -11.62 -2.00 2.18
CA GLU A 109 -12.86 -2.66 1.75
C GLU A 109 -13.39 -3.60 2.82
N GLY A 110 -14.65 -3.41 3.20
CA GLY A 110 -15.37 -4.26 4.14
C GLY A 110 -15.02 -4.14 5.62
N THR A 111 -14.04 -3.32 5.99
CA THR A 111 -13.57 -3.17 7.38
C THR A 111 -14.62 -2.56 8.31
N LEU A 112 -15.53 -1.74 7.76
CA LEU A 112 -16.56 -1.01 8.50
C LEU A 112 -17.97 -1.59 8.37
N GLN A 113 -18.15 -2.74 7.70
CA GLN A 113 -19.47 -3.34 7.42
C GLN A 113 -20.29 -3.72 8.67
N LYS A 114 -19.65 -3.81 9.83
CA LYS A 114 -20.34 -4.03 11.11
C LYS A 114 -21.23 -2.84 11.53
N PHE A 115 -21.04 -1.68 10.92
CA PHE A 115 -21.84 -0.48 11.15
C PHE A 115 -22.80 -0.27 9.99
N SER A 116 -24.02 0.18 10.30
CA SER A 116 -25.01 0.53 9.27
C SER A 116 -24.60 1.77 8.47
N ASN A 117 -24.09 2.79 9.16
CA ASN A 117 -23.74 4.10 8.59
C ASN A 117 -22.67 4.83 9.41
N ALA A 118 -22.22 5.98 8.91
CA ALA A 118 -21.20 6.80 9.57
C ALA A 118 -21.63 7.31 10.96
N ALA A 119 -22.92 7.60 11.17
CA ALA A 119 -23.43 7.98 12.49
C ALA A 119 -23.23 6.85 13.54
N ALA A 120 -23.48 5.60 13.16
CA ALA A 120 -23.23 4.43 14.01
C ALA A 120 -21.73 4.23 14.28
N LEU A 121 -20.88 4.39 13.28
CA LEU A 121 -19.42 4.34 13.42
C LEU A 121 -18.92 5.41 14.39
N ARG A 122 -19.28 6.69 14.18
CA ARG A 122 -18.92 7.81 15.07
C ARG A 122 -19.34 7.53 16.51
N SER A 123 -20.55 7.03 16.70
CA SER A 123 -21.10 6.73 18.03
C SER A 123 -20.28 5.65 18.74
N TYR A 124 -19.86 4.62 18.00
CA TYR A 124 -18.98 3.59 18.51
C TYR A 124 -17.59 4.14 18.86
N ILE A 125 -16.98 4.96 17.99
CA ILE A 125 -15.68 5.57 18.25
C ILE A 125 -15.74 6.39 19.53
N HIS A 126 -16.74 7.25 19.68
CA HIS A 126 -16.88 8.08 20.88
C HIS A 126 -17.05 7.26 22.16
N ALA A 127 -17.79 6.15 22.11
CA ALA A 127 -18.12 5.37 23.30
C ALA A 127 -17.04 4.35 23.69
N ALA A 128 -16.28 3.84 22.72
CA ALA A 128 -15.44 2.66 22.90
C ALA A 128 -13.98 2.85 22.46
N MET A 129 -13.63 4.01 21.89
CA MET A 129 -12.27 4.32 21.44
C MET A 129 -11.76 5.63 22.07
N PRO A 130 -10.42 5.75 22.20
CA PRO A 130 -9.40 4.73 21.95
C PRO A 130 -9.46 3.60 22.97
N TYR A 131 -8.91 2.43 22.64
CA TYR A 131 -9.07 1.23 23.47
C TYR A 131 -8.57 1.40 24.91
N TRP A 132 -7.53 2.19 25.13
CA TRP A 132 -6.94 2.43 26.45
C TRP A 132 -7.68 3.46 27.29
N ASP A 133 -8.47 4.34 26.67
CA ASP A 133 -9.17 5.43 27.35
C ASP A 133 -10.48 5.79 26.60
N PRO A 134 -11.49 4.90 26.62
CA PRO A 134 -12.74 5.12 25.90
C PRO A 134 -13.44 6.41 26.33
N GLY A 135 -13.86 7.22 25.35
CA GLY A 135 -14.56 8.49 25.60
C GLY A 135 -13.64 9.70 25.83
N SER A 136 -12.33 9.53 25.72
CA SER A 136 -11.35 10.62 25.85
C SER A 136 -11.34 11.60 24.67
N LEU A 137 -11.80 11.19 23.48
CA LEU A 137 -11.91 12.08 22.32
C LEU A 137 -13.07 13.05 22.49
N THR A 138 -12.84 14.32 22.15
CA THR A 138 -13.91 15.32 22.09
C THR A 138 -14.92 14.98 20.98
N GLU A 139 -16.09 15.60 21.01
CA GLU A 139 -17.09 15.42 19.96
C GLU A 139 -16.53 15.79 18.58
N GLU A 140 -15.83 16.91 18.49
CA GLU A 140 -15.17 17.39 17.28
C GLU A 140 -14.10 16.41 16.78
N GLN A 141 -13.21 15.94 17.66
CA GLN A 141 -12.19 14.95 17.30
C GLN A 141 -12.81 13.65 16.80
N THR A 142 -13.94 13.24 17.39
CA THR A 142 -14.65 12.03 16.97
C THR A 142 -15.23 12.20 15.56
N TRP A 143 -15.78 13.37 15.23
CA TRP A 143 -16.24 13.67 13.87
C TRP A 143 -15.09 13.70 12.87
N GLN A 144 -14.01 14.40 13.22
CA GLN A 144 -12.80 14.50 12.41
C GLN A 144 -12.21 13.12 12.07
N VAL A 145 -11.98 12.26 13.07
CA VAL A 145 -11.41 10.92 12.83
C VAL A 145 -12.38 10.03 12.06
N THR A 146 -13.70 10.19 12.26
CA THR A 146 -14.69 9.46 11.46
C THR A 146 -14.61 9.88 10.00
N ALA A 147 -14.59 11.18 9.70
CA ALA A 147 -14.46 11.70 8.34
C ALA A 147 -13.18 11.21 7.67
N PHE A 148 -12.05 11.26 8.39
CA PHE A 148 -10.77 10.72 7.93
C PHE A 148 -10.87 9.23 7.53
N MET A 149 -11.39 8.38 8.41
CA MET A 149 -11.52 6.94 8.12
C MET A 149 -12.40 6.67 6.90
N LEU A 150 -13.46 7.45 6.71
CA LEU A 150 -14.36 7.32 5.56
C LEU A 150 -13.69 7.80 4.26
N ARG A 151 -12.97 8.93 4.29
CA ARG A 151 -12.21 9.41 3.14
C ARG A 151 -11.15 8.41 2.71
N GLU A 152 -10.30 7.97 3.63
CA GLU A 152 -9.23 7.01 3.32
C GLU A 152 -9.80 5.65 2.90
N GLY A 153 -11.01 5.31 3.34
CA GLY A 153 -11.77 4.15 2.90
C GLY A 153 -12.48 4.31 1.55
N GLY A 154 -12.48 5.50 0.96
CA GLY A 154 -13.19 5.81 -0.29
C GLY A 154 -14.72 5.85 -0.16
N LEU A 155 -15.23 6.02 1.06
CA LEU A 155 -16.66 6.02 1.40
C LEU A 155 -17.25 7.43 1.51
N TRP A 156 -16.40 8.45 1.52
CA TRP A 156 -16.75 9.85 1.67
C TRP A 156 -15.75 10.73 0.92
N ASP A 157 -16.20 11.78 0.26
CA ASP A 157 -15.36 12.63 -0.61
C ASP A 157 -14.96 13.97 0.03
N ASP A 158 -15.37 14.21 1.29
CA ASP A 158 -15.15 15.46 2.03
C ASP A 158 -15.61 16.73 1.32
N SER A 159 -16.54 16.62 0.35
CA SER A 159 -17.12 17.78 -0.32
C SER A 159 -17.97 18.64 0.63
N VAL A 160 -18.49 18.03 1.69
CA VAL A 160 -19.19 18.69 2.80
C VAL A 160 -18.67 18.14 4.12
N GLU A 161 -18.77 18.93 5.18
CA GLU A 161 -18.41 18.47 6.52
C GLU A 161 -19.36 17.35 6.99
N LEU A 162 -18.80 16.24 7.47
CA LEU A 162 -19.57 15.16 8.08
C LEU A 162 -20.09 15.61 9.45
N ASN A 163 -21.40 15.51 9.66
CA ASN A 163 -22.04 15.96 10.89
C ASN A 163 -23.34 15.18 11.17
N ALA A 164 -23.99 15.51 12.27
CA ALA A 164 -25.21 14.82 12.72
C ALA A 164 -26.37 14.84 11.71
N SER A 165 -26.40 15.78 10.76
CA SER A 165 -27.48 15.90 9.76
C SER A 165 -27.28 15.07 8.49
N ASN A 166 -26.07 14.54 8.25
CA ASN A 166 -25.75 13.79 7.03
C ASN A 166 -25.08 12.43 7.28
N ALA A 167 -24.56 12.16 8.48
CA ALA A 167 -23.79 10.95 8.74
C ALA A 167 -24.62 9.65 8.72
N ASP A 168 -25.94 9.72 8.87
CA ASP A 168 -26.83 8.57 8.71
C ASP A 168 -27.03 8.16 7.25
N LEU A 169 -26.79 9.09 6.31
CA LEU A 169 -26.90 8.89 4.85
C LEU A 169 -25.67 8.17 4.26
N VAL A 170 -24.53 8.16 4.97
CA VAL A 170 -23.31 7.48 4.53
C VAL A 170 -23.35 6.02 4.97
N LEU A 171 -23.73 5.11 4.07
CA LEU A 171 -23.92 3.69 4.38
C LEU A 171 -22.60 2.91 4.33
N LEU A 172 -22.33 2.07 5.35
CA LEU A 172 -21.07 1.32 5.49
C LEU A 172 -21.23 -0.20 5.30
N GLY A 173 -22.46 -0.70 5.40
CA GLY A 173 -22.81 -2.13 5.37
C GLY A 173 -23.60 -2.55 4.13
N LEU A 174 -23.48 -1.85 3.00
CA LEU A 174 -24.12 -2.31 1.77
C LEU A 174 -23.42 -3.58 1.29
N PRO A 175 -24.15 -4.68 1.01
CA PRO A 175 -23.56 -5.79 0.27
C PRO A 175 -23.07 -5.22 -1.06
N THR A 176 -21.79 -5.41 -1.38
CA THR A 176 -21.30 -5.19 -2.74
C THR A 176 -22.26 -5.95 -3.63
N ALA A 177 -23.06 -5.24 -4.43
CA ALA A 177 -23.90 -5.88 -5.42
C ALA A 177 -22.92 -6.66 -6.29
N THR A 178 -22.89 -8.00 -6.12
CA THR A 178 -22.20 -8.86 -7.07
C THR A 178 -22.84 -8.48 -8.40
N PRO A 179 -22.08 -7.97 -9.39
CA PRO A 179 -22.68 -7.68 -10.67
C PRO A 179 -23.33 -8.99 -11.11
N THR A 180 -24.66 -8.98 -11.26
CA THR A 180 -25.39 -10.10 -11.86
C THR A 180 -24.61 -10.43 -13.13
N PRO A 181 -24.06 -11.65 -13.27
CA PRO A 181 -23.28 -11.98 -14.46
C PRO A 181 -24.17 -11.67 -15.65
N GLN A 182 -23.81 -10.61 -16.39
CA GLN A 182 -24.46 -10.34 -17.66
C GLN A 182 -24.21 -11.59 -18.49
N PRO A 183 -25.25 -12.25 -19.04
CA PRO A 183 -25.02 -13.36 -19.94
C PRO A 183 -24.06 -12.87 -21.02
N LEU A 184 -22.88 -13.49 -21.05
CA LEU A 184 -21.85 -13.19 -22.03
C LEU A 184 -22.53 -13.24 -23.41
N PRO A 185 -22.40 -12.20 -24.26
CA PRO A 185 -22.86 -12.30 -25.64
C PRO A 185 -22.31 -13.60 -26.21
N ALA A 186 -23.20 -14.46 -26.73
CA ALA A 186 -22.81 -15.76 -27.26
C ALA A 186 -21.63 -15.55 -28.21
N ALA A 187 -20.46 -16.07 -27.82
CA ALA A 187 -19.27 -15.97 -28.65
C ALA A 187 -19.62 -16.57 -30.00
N ILE A 188 -19.58 -15.75 -31.05
CA ILE A 188 -19.68 -16.23 -32.42
C ILE A 188 -18.51 -17.20 -32.58
N PRO A 189 -18.73 -18.48 -32.91
CA PRO A 189 -17.63 -19.42 -33.07
C PRO A 189 -16.75 -18.94 -34.22
N GLU A 190 -15.54 -18.50 -33.89
CA GLU A 190 -14.46 -18.25 -34.86
C GLU A 190 -14.30 -19.51 -35.74
N PRO A 191 -14.24 -19.36 -37.08
CA PRO A 191 -14.03 -20.49 -37.96
C PRO A 191 -12.64 -21.08 -37.72
N VAL A 192 -12.57 -22.17 -36.96
CA VAL A 192 -11.34 -22.93 -36.73
C VAL A 192 -10.85 -23.47 -38.07
N SER A 193 -9.78 -22.88 -38.59
CA SER A 193 -9.10 -23.36 -39.78
C SER A 193 -8.45 -24.71 -39.48
N ARG A 194 -9.09 -25.80 -39.93
CA ARG A 194 -8.52 -27.14 -39.86
C ARG A 194 -7.33 -27.24 -40.82
N VAL A 195 -6.13 -27.02 -40.31
CA VAL A 195 -4.91 -27.44 -40.99
C VAL A 195 -4.88 -28.96 -40.96
N THR A 196 -5.06 -29.60 -42.12
CA THR A 196 -5.05 -31.06 -42.24
C THR A 196 -3.60 -31.58 -42.15
N PRO A 197 -3.30 -32.57 -41.28
CA PRO A 197 -1.93 -33.06 -41.07
C PRO A 197 -1.34 -33.88 -42.23
N PHE A 198 -2.08 -34.08 -43.33
CA PHE A 198 -1.65 -34.89 -44.47
C PHE A 198 -0.65 -34.19 -45.42
N ALA A 199 -0.51 -32.87 -45.38
CA ALA A 199 0.40 -32.13 -46.27
C ALA A 199 1.89 -32.29 -45.90
N ILE A 200 2.21 -32.58 -44.63
CA ILE A 200 3.60 -32.65 -44.14
C ILE A 200 4.24 -34.00 -44.50
N GLY A 201 3.48 -35.10 -44.49
CA GLY A 201 4.00 -36.45 -44.74
C GLY A 201 4.47 -36.69 -46.18
N LEU A 202 3.74 -36.16 -47.17
CA LEU A 202 4.12 -36.28 -48.60
C LEU A 202 5.40 -35.52 -48.94
N SER A 203 5.62 -34.38 -48.28
CA SER A 203 6.80 -33.53 -48.48
C SER A 203 8.08 -34.21 -48.01
N LEU A 204 8.05 -34.87 -46.84
CA LEU A 204 9.21 -35.57 -46.29
C LEU A 204 9.56 -36.84 -47.09
N LEU A 205 8.56 -37.59 -47.56
CA LEU A 205 8.80 -38.80 -48.38
C LEU A 205 9.47 -38.45 -49.72
N ALA A 206 9.07 -37.35 -50.36
CA ALA A 206 9.67 -36.88 -51.61
C ALA A 206 11.14 -36.47 -51.43
N VAL A 207 11.48 -35.77 -50.33
CA VAL A 207 12.86 -35.39 -50.01
C VAL A 207 13.72 -36.63 -49.74
N VAL A 208 13.22 -37.62 -49.00
CA VAL A 208 13.95 -38.87 -48.74
C VAL A 208 14.20 -39.65 -50.04
N LEU A 209 13.19 -39.76 -50.91
CA LEU A 209 13.34 -40.42 -52.22
C LEU A 209 14.33 -39.70 -53.13
N LEU A 210 14.34 -38.36 -53.12
CA LEU A 210 15.29 -37.55 -53.89
C LEU A 210 16.72 -37.76 -53.39
N LEU A 211 16.94 -37.68 -52.09
CA LEU A 211 18.26 -37.90 -51.47
C LEU A 211 18.77 -39.32 -51.70
N TRP A 212 17.90 -40.32 -51.62
CA TRP A 212 18.25 -41.71 -51.92
C TRP A 212 18.64 -41.90 -53.39
N ARG A 213 17.96 -41.24 -54.32
CA ARG A 213 18.28 -41.30 -55.76
C ARG A 213 19.61 -40.62 -56.08
N ILE A 214 19.92 -39.51 -55.42
CA ILE A 214 21.22 -38.81 -55.57
C ILE A 214 22.36 -39.69 -55.07
N ARG A 215 22.17 -40.42 -53.96
CA ARG A 215 23.22 -41.28 -53.36
C ARG A 215 23.48 -42.59 -54.12
N ARG A 216 22.60 -42.98 -55.05
CA ARG A 216 22.73 -44.22 -55.86
C ARG A 216 23.33 -43.98 -57.27
N ARG A 217 23.65 -42.73 -57.62
CA ARG A 217 24.44 -42.40 -58.81
C ARG A 217 25.90 -42.17 -58.43
#